data_AF-A0A0U5G494-F1
#
_entry.id   AF-A0A0U5G494-F1
#
_cell.length_a   1.000
_cell.length_b   1.000
_cell.length_c   1.000
_cell.angle_alpha   90.00
_cell.angle_beta   90.00
_cell.angle_gamma   90.00
#
_symmetry.space_group_name_H-M   'P 1'
#
loop_
_entity.id
_entity.type
_entity.pdbx_description
1 polymer ?
#
loop_
_entity_poly.entity_id
_entity_poly.type
_entity_poly.pdbx_seq_one_letter_code
_entity_poly.pdbx_strand_id
1 'polypeptide(L)'
;MPELYSSMRNRRRDELAQLADQHIQRDLQPDDREALKSAARKVSLWTTVGSAVGIGLGLYAAFRLRSSRKAFFEAFRAQEKPIKVVFVDGRTESIPDLTPLLKPTTLGDFATYFFASAGGLFLGGELGFLGGAASGSRSLTKDPERKKRVENAFRHFRADLLRKEAEELDKGRSVTDEMF
;
A
#
# COMPACT_ATOMS: atom_id res chain seq x y z
N MET A 1 -26.73 3.59 -10.54
CA MET A 1 -25.77 4.46 -11.25
C MET A 1 -24.26 4.12 -11.07
N PRO A 2 -23.79 2.86 -10.87
CA PRO A 2 -22.34 2.57 -10.86
C PRO A 2 -21.71 2.41 -12.26
N GLU A 3 -22.50 1.94 -13.25
CA GLU A 3 -22.06 1.66 -14.63
C GLU A 3 -21.65 2.94 -15.42
N LEU A 4 -22.32 4.07 -15.17
CA LEU A 4 -22.00 5.35 -15.82
C LEU A 4 -20.69 5.95 -15.27
N TYR A 5 -20.42 5.79 -13.98
CA TYR A 5 -19.19 6.28 -13.36
C TYR A 5 -17.96 5.45 -13.77
N SER A 6 -18.10 4.13 -13.87
CA SER A 6 -17.02 3.23 -14.30
C SER A 6 -16.65 3.46 -15.76
N SER A 7 -17.64 3.59 -16.64
CA SER A 7 -17.43 3.86 -18.08
C SER A 7 -16.78 5.22 -18.33
N MET A 8 -17.21 6.29 -17.64
CA MET A 8 -16.56 7.60 -17.75
C MET A 8 -15.12 7.61 -17.23
N ARG A 9 -14.85 6.89 -16.13
CA ARG A 9 -13.48 6.76 -15.59
C ARG A 9 -12.57 5.98 -16.53
N ASN A 10 -13.07 4.91 -17.13
CA ASN A 10 -12.32 4.10 -18.09
C ASN A 10 -11.98 4.90 -19.34
N ARG A 11 -12.97 5.61 -19.93
CA ARG A 11 -12.74 6.47 -21.09
C ARG A 11 -11.67 7.53 -20.84
N ARG A 12 -11.73 8.22 -19.68
CA ARG A 12 -10.67 9.18 -19.29
C ARG A 12 -9.30 8.51 -19.18
N ARG A 13 -9.23 7.31 -18.60
CA ARG A 13 -7.99 6.54 -18.52
C ARG A 13 -7.42 6.20 -19.90
N ASP A 14 -8.26 5.70 -20.80
CA ASP A 14 -7.85 5.29 -22.15
C ASP A 14 -7.35 6.49 -22.95
N GLU A 15 -8.04 7.62 -22.83
CA GLU A 15 -7.63 8.86 -23.47
C GLU A 15 -6.30 9.42 -22.92
N LEU A 16 -6.06 9.33 -21.61
CA LEU A 16 -4.78 9.70 -20.99
C LEU A 16 -3.65 8.75 -21.41
N ALA A 17 -3.95 7.45 -21.51
CA ALA A 17 -3.00 6.45 -21.98
C ALA A 17 -2.61 6.71 -23.44
N GLN A 18 -3.58 7.03 -24.31
CA GLN A 18 -3.30 7.41 -25.70
C GLN A 18 -2.44 8.68 -25.79
N LEU A 19 -2.74 9.70 -24.98
CA LEU A 19 -1.93 10.93 -24.95
C LEU A 19 -0.49 10.62 -24.52
N ALA A 20 -0.32 9.80 -23.48
CA ALA A 20 1.00 9.38 -23.02
C ALA A 20 1.75 8.59 -24.11
N ASP A 21 1.09 7.65 -24.78
CA ASP A 21 1.67 6.87 -25.88
C ASP A 21 2.11 7.75 -27.05
N GLN A 22 1.33 8.77 -27.39
CA GLN A 22 1.70 9.74 -28.44
C GLN A 22 2.99 10.49 -28.08
N HIS A 23 3.12 11.00 -26.85
CA HIS A 23 4.34 11.65 -26.41
C HIS A 23 5.53 10.69 -26.32
N ILE A 24 5.32 9.45 -25.88
CA ILE A 24 6.35 8.42 -25.85
C ILE A 24 6.84 8.07 -27.26
N GLN A 25 5.95 8.03 -28.25
CA GLN A 25 6.34 7.69 -29.61
C GLN A 25 6.98 8.87 -30.36
N ARG A 26 6.47 10.09 -30.15
CA ARG A 26 6.90 11.31 -30.85
C ARG A 26 8.19 11.89 -30.28
N ASP A 27 8.31 11.96 -28.96
CA ASP A 27 9.33 12.78 -28.29
C ASP A 27 10.55 11.95 -27.83
N LEU A 28 10.46 10.61 -27.86
CA LEU A 28 11.52 9.70 -27.39
C LEU A 28 12.08 8.81 -28.50
N GLN A 29 13.38 8.52 -28.44
CA GLN A 29 14.04 7.57 -29.31
C GLN A 29 13.73 6.12 -28.89
N PRO A 30 13.88 5.12 -29.80
CA PRO A 30 13.66 3.71 -29.47
C PRO A 30 14.43 3.25 -28.21
N ASP A 31 15.68 3.67 -28.07
CA ASP A 31 16.54 3.32 -26.94
C ASP A 31 16.06 3.93 -25.62
N ASP A 32 15.53 5.16 -25.66
CA ASP A 32 14.99 5.82 -24.46
C ASP A 32 13.70 5.15 -24.00
N ARG A 33 12.87 4.68 -24.95
CA ARG A 33 11.65 3.91 -24.64
C ARG A 33 11.99 2.59 -23.98
N GLU A 34 12.99 1.87 -24.47
CA GLU A 34 13.42 0.62 -23.84
C GLU A 34 14.03 0.86 -22.46
N ALA A 35 14.78 1.96 -22.29
CA ALA A 35 15.28 2.36 -20.97
C ALA A 35 14.16 2.67 -19.97
N LEU A 36 13.11 3.39 -20.39
CA LEU A 36 11.92 3.67 -19.58
C LEU A 36 11.18 2.37 -19.21
N LYS A 37 10.97 1.48 -20.18
CA LYS A 37 10.33 0.17 -19.97
C LYS A 37 11.13 -0.71 -19.02
N SER A 38 12.46 -0.72 -19.15
CA SER A 38 13.38 -1.43 -18.27
C SER A 38 13.33 -0.86 -16.85
N ALA A 39 13.33 0.47 -16.70
CA ALA A 39 13.17 1.11 -15.40
C ALA A 39 11.82 0.76 -14.75
N ALA A 40 10.71 0.83 -15.49
CA ALA A 40 9.40 0.43 -15.00
C ALA A 40 9.35 -1.05 -14.57
N ARG A 41 9.95 -1.95 -15.37
CA ARG A 41 10.09 -3.37 -15.02
C ARG A 41 10.88 -3.57 -13.73
N LYS A 42 11.96 -2.84 -13.51
CA LYS A 42 12.74 -2.90 -12.26
C LYS A 42 11.89 -2.44 -11.07
N VAL A 43 11.18 -1.32 -11.19
CA VAL A 43 10.27 -0.84 -10.14
C VAL A 43 9.24 -1.91 -9.80
N SER A 44 8.57 -2.48 -10.81
CA SER A 44 7.59 -3.55 -10.63
C SER A 44 8.21 -4.78 -9.96
N LEU A 45 9.39 -5.21 -10.40
CA LEU A 45 10.09 -6.37 -9.85
C LEU A 45 10.43 -6.16 -8.37
N TRP A 46 11.08 -5.04 -8.04
CA TRP A 46 11.46 -4.73 -6.66
C TRP A 46 10.25 -4.54 -5.75
N THR A 47 9.18 -3.89 -6.24
CA THR A 47 7.92 -3.76 -5.49
C THR A 47 7.30 -5.12 -5.22
N THR A 48 7.30 -6.02 -6.22
CA THR A 48 6.76 -7.38 -6.09
C THR A 48 7.56 -8.21 -5.09
N VAL A 49 8.89 -8.18 -5.21
CA VAL A 49 9.79 -8.88 -4.28
C VAL A 49 9.64 -8.32 -2.86
N GLY A 50 9.67 -6.99 -2.70
CA GLY A 50 9.47 -6.32 -1.43
C GLY A 50 8.13 -6.67 -0.79
N SER A 51 7.04 -6.66 -1.58
CA SER A 51 5.71 -7.06 -1.14
C SER A 51 5.66 -8.51 -0.66
N ALA A 52 6.26 -9.44 -1.41
CA ALA A 52 6.29 -10.86 -1.05
C ALA A 52 7.08 -11.09 0.26
N VAL A 53 8.25 -10.46 0.38
CA VAL A 53 9.06 -10.50 1.62
C VAL A 53 8.30 -9.87 2.78
N GLY A 54 7.66 -8.73 2.55
CA GLY A 54 6.86 -8.01 3.54
C GLY A 54 5.69 -8.85 4.07
N ILE A 55 4.91 -9.49 3.20
CA ILE A 55 3.85 -10.42 3.59
C ILE A 55 4.44 -11.58 4.41
N GLY A 56 5.56 -12.17 3.97
CA GLY A 56 6.23 -13.26 4.67
C GLY A 56 6.63 -12.88 6.10
N LEU A 57 7.26 -11.70 6.27
CA LEU A 57 7.62 -11.16 7.58
C LEU A 57 6.38 -10.83 8.43
N GLY A 58 5.32 -10.31 7.81
CA GLY A 58 4.03 -10.06 8.47
C GLY A 58 3.41 -11.35 9.01
N LEU A 59 3.38 -12.42 8.20
CA LEU A 59 2.89 -13.74 8.62
C LEU A 59 3.75 -14.33 9.74
N TYR A 60 5.07 -14.20 9.65
CA TYR A 60 5.99 -14.64 10.71
C TYR A 60 5.75 -13.88 12.02
N ALA A 61 5.58 -12.56 11.96
CA ALA A 61 5.23 -11.74 13.12
C ALA A 61 3.86 -12.14 13.72
N ALA A 62 2.85 -12.39 12.88
CA ALA A 62 1.55 -12.87 13.34
C ALA A 62 1.65 -14.22 14.06
N PHE A 63 2.38 -15.17 13.47
CA PHE A 63 2.64 -16.47 14.08
C PHE A 63 3.34 -16.33 15.44
N ARG A 64 4.37 -15.48 15.51
CA ARG A 64 5.10 -15.23 16.76
C ARG A 64 4.20 -14.58 17.82
N LEU A 65 3.44 -13.55 17.47
CA LEU A 65 2.49 -12.90 18.39
C LEU A 65 1.44 -13.88 18.93
N ARG A 66 0.89 -14.73 18.07
CA ARG A 66 -0.06 -15.79 18.47
C ARG A 66 0.60 -16.75 19.46
N SER A 67 1.82 -17.20 19.17
CA SER A 67 2.56 -18.11 20.05
C SER A 67 2.83 -17.49 21.43
N SER A 68 3.23 -16.22 21.47
CA SER A 68 3.46 -15.47 22.72
C SER A 68 2.17 -15.28 23.53
N ARG A 69 1.04 -14.93 22.89
CA ARG A 69 -0.25 -14.81 23.59
C ARG A 69 -0.70 -16.14 24.19
N LYS A 70 -0.52 -17.24 23.46
CA LYS A 70 -0.83 -18.58 23.96
C LYS A 70 0.02 -18.95 25.17
N ALA A 71 1.34 -18.74 25.10
CA ALA A 71 2.25 -19.00 26.21
C ALA A 71 1.91 -18.17 27.45
N PHE A 72 1.55 -16.89 27.26
CA PHE A 72 1.08 -16.02 28.34
C PHE A 72 -0.21 -16.56 28.97
N PHE A 73 -1.20 -16.93 28.16
CA PHE A 73 -2.44 -17.52 28.67
C PHE A 73 -2.20 -18.82 29.46
N GLU A 74 -1.32 -19.70 28.96
CA GLU A 74 -0.97 -20.94 29.66
C GLU A 74 -0.28 -20.68 31.00
N ALA A 75 0.65 -19.72 31.05
CA ALA A 75 1.31 -19.32 32.30
C ALA A 75 0.30 -18.77 33.33
N PHE A 76 -0.58 -17.85 32.92
CA PHE A 76 -1.61 -17.30 33.81
C PHE A 76 -2.66 -18.32 34.26
N ARG A 77 -2.93 -19.32 33.43
CA ARG A 77 -3.86 -20.40 33.75
C ARG A 77 -3.25 -21.41 34.73
N ALA A 78 -1.97 -21.73 34.58
CA ALA A 78 -1.29 -22.76 35.36
C ALA A 78 -0.82 -22.28 36.74
N GLN A 79 -0.68 -20.97 36.94
CA GLN A 79 -0.26 -20.39 38.21
C GLN A 79 -1.40 -20.39 39.24
N GLU A 80 -1.09 -20.73 40.49
CA GLU A 80 -2.04 -20.59 41.60
C GLU A 80 -2.47 -19.13 41.76
N LYS A 81 -3.78 -18.89 41.75
CA LYS A 81 -4.33 -17.53 41.76
C LYS A 81 -4.81 -17.17 43.16
N PRO A 82 -4.39 -16.03 43.73
CA PRO A 82 -4.98 -15.53 44.96
C PRO A 82 -6.45 -15.21 44.72
N ILE A 83 -7.32 -15.76 45.56
CA ILE A 83 -8.79 -15.67 45.39
C ILE A 83 -9.35 -14.53 46.24
N LYS A 84 -8.64 -14.15 47.30
CA LYS A 84 -9.07 -13.19 48.32
C LYS A 84 -7.89 -12.37 48.81
N VAL A 85 -8.09 -11.07 49.01
CA VAL A 85 -7.17 -10.19 49.75
C VAL A 85 -7.80 -9.93 51.12
N VAL A 86 -7.02 -10.11 52.18
CA VAL A 86 -7.43 -9.75 53.54
C VAL A 86 -6.71 -8.46 53.91
N PHE A 87 -7.47 -7.40 54.16
CA PHE A 87 -6.96 -6.11 54.58
C PHE A 87 -6.67 -6.11 56.09
N VAL A 88 -5.83 -5.18 56.54
CA VAL A 88 -5.39 -5.07 57.94
C VAL A 88 -6.56 -4.84 58.91
N ASP A 89 -7.67 -4.30 58.42
CA ASP A 89 -8.92 -4.09 59.15
C ASP A 89 -9.86 -5.31 59.16
N GLY A 90 -9.42 -6.46 58.63
CA GLY A 90 -10.20 -7.69 58.56
C GLY A 90 -11.19 -7.76 57.38
N ARG A 91 -11.31 -6.71 56.57
CA ARG A 91 -12.13 -6.77 55.34
C ARG A 91 -11.51 -7.74 54.35
N THR A 92 -12.36 -8.51 53.68
CA THR A 92 -11.94 -9.45 52.64
C THR A 92 -12.59 -9.07 51.31
N GLU A 93 -11.78 -8.85 50.28
CA GLU A 93 -12.27 -8.62 48.91
C GLU A 93 -11.84 -9.76 47.98
N SER A 94 -12.74 -10.16 47.08
CA SER A 94 -12.47 -11.17 46.07
C SER A 94 -11.69 -10.56 44.90
N ILE A 95 -10.61 -11.21 44.50
CA ILE A 95 -9.87 -10.81 43.29
C ILE A 95 -10.64 -11.33 42.06
N PRO A 96 -10.99 -10.48 41.08
CA PRO A 96 -11.66 -10.92 39.88
C PRO A 96 -10.76 -11.81 39.02
N ASP A 97 -11.29 -12.91 38.48
CA ASP A 97 -10.54 -13.77 37.55
C ASP A 97 -10.44 -13.09 36.17
N LEU A 98 -9.22 -12.70 35.80
CA LEU A 98 -8.93 -12.03 34.52
C LEU A 98 -8.71 -13.02 33.36
N THR A 99 -8.67 -14.33 33.64
CA THR A 99 -8.41 -15.38 32.64
C THR A 99 -9.35 -15.36 31.43
N PRO A 100 -10.67 -15.11 31.59
CA PRO A 100 -11.58 -15.04 30.44
C PRO A 100 -11.21 -13.92 29.46
N LEU A 101 -10.62 -12.82 29.94
CA LEU A 101 -10.22 -11.66 29.14
C LEU A 101 -8.93 -11.91 28.37
N LEU A 102 -8.06 -12.78 28.89
CA LEU A 102 -6.79 -13.17 28.26
C LEU A 102 -6.94 -14.34 27.27
N LYS A 103 -8.14 -14.91 27.17
CA LYS A 103 -8.39 -16.06 26.31
C LYS A 103 -8.16 -15.68 24.84
N PRO A 104 -7.34 -16.44 24.09
CA PRO A 104 -7.22 -16.26 22.65
C PRO A 104 -8.59 -16.38 21.96
N THR A 105 -8.89 -15.47 21.04
CA THR A 105 -10.14 -15.45 20.28
C THR A 105 -9.88 -15.62 18.79
N THR A 106 -10.83 -16.24 18.09
CA THR A 106 -10.75 -16.45 16.63
C THR A 106 -10.72 -15.14 15.86
N LEU A 107 -11.50 -14.14 16.31
CA LEU A 107 -11.51 -12.81 15.70
C LEU A 107 -10.18 -12.09 15.91
N GLY A 108 -9.59 -12.19 17.11
CA GLY A 108 -8.28 -11.60 17.40
C GLY A 108 -7.16 -12.26 16.60
N ASP A 109 -7.25 -13.58 16.37
CA ASP A 109 -6.32 -14.31 15.51
C ASP A 109 -6.44 -13.84 14.06
N PHE A 110 -7.67 -13.77 13.51
CA PHE A 110 -7.91 -13.26 12.17
C PHE A 110 -7.35 -11.84 11.99
N ALA A 111 -7.70 -10.93 12.90
CA ALA A 111 -7.19 -9.56 12.89
C ALA A 111 -5.65 -9.54 12.90
N THR A 112 -5.02 -10.39 13.71
CA THR A 112 -3.55 -10.44 13.81
C THR A 112 -2.92 -10.86 12.49
N TYR A 113 -3.41 -11.92 11.83
CA TYR A 113 -2.90 -12.32 10.52
C TYR A 113 -3.18 -11.27 9.45
N PHE A 114 -4.41 -10.75 9.40
CA PHE A 114 -4.81 -9.75 8.42
C PHE A 114 -3.96 -8.48 8.52
N PHE A 115 -3.90 -7.85 9.71
CA PHE A 115 -3.18 -6.58 9.88
C PHE A 115 -1.67 -6.75 9.79
N ALA A 116 -1.11 -7.87 10.28
CA ALA A 116 0.32 -8.11 10.14
C ALA A 116 0.70 -8.36 8.68
N SER A 117 -0.09 -9.12 7.92
CA SER A 117 0.14 -9.32 6.49
C SER A 117 -0.10 -8.05 5.67
N ALA A 118 -1.16 -7.28 5.97
CA ALA A 118 -1.45 -6.02 5.30
C ALA A 118 -0.37 -4.96 5.57
N GLY A 119 0.05 -4.83 6.84
CA GLY A 119 1.15 -3.95 7.23
C GLY A 119 2.47 -4.40 6.62
N GLY A 120 2.74 -5.71 6.59
CA GLY A 120 3.89 -6.30 5.93
C GLY A 120 3.92 -6.03 4.43
N LEU A 121 2.80 -6.23 3.73
CA LEU A 121 2.62 -5.89 2.32
C LEU A 121 2.89 -4.41 2.07
N PHE A 122 2.30 -3.53 2.87
CA PHE A 122 2.47 -2.09 2.71
C PHE A 122 3.93 -1.68 2.89
N LEU A 123 4.55 -2.03 4.02
CA LEU A 123 5.95 -1.69 4.29
C LEU A 123 6.90 -2.31 3.28
N GLY A 124 6.73 -3.59 2.96
CA GLY A 124 7.55 -4.29 1.98
C GLY A 124 7.37 -3.74 0.56
N GLY A 125 6.13 -3.41 0.19
CA GLY A 125 5.78 -2.84 -1.10
C GLY A 125 6.36 -1.44 -1.29
N GLU A 126 6.21 -0.56 -0.31
CA GLU A 126 6.78 0.80 -0.35
C GLU A 126 8.31 0.77 -0.37
N LEU A 127 8.95 -0.08 0.45
CA LEU A 127 10.41 -0.22 0.42
C LEU A 127 10.92 -0.81 -0.90
N GLY A 128 10.20 -1.80 -1.44
CA GLY A 128 10.47 -2.37 -2.76
C GLY A 128 10.29 -1.34 -3.87
N PHE A 129 9.23 -0.52 -3.80
CA PHE A 129 8.97 0.57 -4.72
C PHE A 129 10.09 1.61 -4.68
N LEU A 130 10.47 2.10 -3.50
CA LEU A 130 11.54 3.09 -3.34
C LEU A 130 12.89 2.54 -3.84
N GLY A 131 13.23 1.30 -3.50
CA GLY A 131 14.44 0.64 -3.99
C GLY A 131 14.45 0.47 -5.51
N GLY A 132 13.31 0.05 -6.06
CA GLY A 132 13.10 -0.07 -7.50
C GLY A 132 13.17 1.27 -8.22
N ALA A 133 12.57 2.31 -7.64
CA ALA A 133 12.57 3.68 -8.17
C ALA A 133 13.98 4.27 -8.16
N ALA A 134 14.74 4.10 -7.07
CA ALA A 134 16.13 4.52 -7.01
C ALA A 134 16.99 3.81 -8.07
N SER A 135 16.84 2.49 -8.21
CA SER A 135 17.57 1.68 -9.19
C SER A 135 17.20 2.04 -10.64
N GLY A 136 15.91 2.17 -10.93
CA GLY A 136 15.38 2.57 -12.23
C GLY A 136 15.81 3.99 -12.61
N SER A 137 15.66 4.92 -11.68
CA SER A 137 16.07 6.33 -11.87
C SER A 137 17.56 6.43 -12.17
N ARG A 138 18.41 5.72 -11.41
CA ARG A 138 19.85 5.69 -11.66
C ARG A 138 20.20 5.19 -13.07
N SER A 139 19.42 4.24 -13.61
CA SER A 139 19.62 3.77 -14.99
C SER A 139 19.16 4.78 -16.06
N LEU A 140 18.18 5.62 -15.76
CA LEU A 140 17.71 6.70 -16.64
C LEU A 140 18.65 7.91 -16.60
N THR A 141 19.17 8.26 -15.42
CA THR A 141 20.01 9.46 -15.22
C THR A 141 21.47 9.29 -15.59
N LYS A 142 21.92 8.06 -15.91
CA LYS A 142 23.31 7.77 -16.29
C LYS A 142 23.72 8.47 -17.60
N ASP A 143 22.77 8.67 -18.50
CA ASP A 143 22.94 9.40 -19.75
C ASP A 143 22.29 10.80 -19.61
N PRO A 144 23.08 11.89 -19.59
CA PRO A 144 22.56 13.25 -19.45
C PRO A 144 21.65 13.68 -20.60
N GLU A 145 21.86 13.17 -21.82
CA GLU A 145 21.05 13.55 -22.97
C GLU A 145 19.70 12.84 -22.94
N ARG A 146 19.70 11.53 -22.65
CA ARG A 146 18.47 10.77 -22.40
C ARG A 146 17.64 11.41 -21.30
N LYS A 147 18.27 11.79 -20.19
CA LYS A 147 17.59 12.47 -19.08
C LYS A 147 16.87 13.73 -19.58
N LYS A 148 17.56 14.59 -20.35
CA LYS A 148 16.94 15.80 -20.92
C LYS A 148 15.77 15.50 -21.85
N ARG A 149 15.90 14.49 -22.73
CA ARG A 149 14.82 14.09 -23.65
C ARG A 149 13.59 13.58 -22.90
N VAL A 150 13.80 12.70 -21.92
CA VAL A 150 12.72 12.18 -21.06
C VAL A 150 12.05 13.29 -20.26
N GLU A 151 12.81 14.21 -19.67
CA GLU A 151 12.26 15.34 -18.92
C GLU A 151 11.44 16.29 -19.80
N ASN A 152 11.92 16.59 -21.01
CA ASN A 152 11.17 17.42 -21.95
C ASN A 152 9.89 16.73 -22.43
N ALA A 153 9.96 15.44 -22.80
CA ALA A 153 8.78 14.66 -23.16
C ALA A 153 7.74 14.66 -22.03
N PHE A 154 8.19 14.47 -20.78
CA PHE A 154 7.31 14.50 -19.61
C PHE A 154 6.69 15.88 -19.36
N ARG A 155 7.45 16.97 -19.56
CA ARG A 155 6.94 18.35 -19.45
C ARG A 155 5.88 18.64 -20.50
N HIS A 156 6.10 18.23 -21.75
CA HIS A 156 5.12 18.40 -22.83
C HIS A 156 3.86 17.59 -22.55
N PHE A 157 4.00 16.33 -22.18
CA PHE A 157 2.87 15.48 -21.77
C PHE A 157 2.06 16.13 -20.64
N ARG A 158 2.71 16.64 -19.59
CA ARG A 158 2.03 17.28 -18.46
C ARG A 158 1.33 18.58 -18.86
N ALA A 159 1.92 19.35 -19.76
CA ALA A 159 1.30 20.57 -20.28
C ALA A 159 0.02 20.25 -21.07
N ASP A 160 0.07 19.24 -21.94
CA ASP A 160 -1.08 18.84 -22.76
C ASP A 160 -2.16 18.14 -21.93
N LEU A 161 -1.78 17.39 -20.89
CA LEU A 161 -2.70 16.83 -19.90
C LEU A 161 -3.45 17.95 -19.15
N LEU A 162 -2.74 18.96 -18.66
CA LEU A 162 -3.35 20.09 -17.94
C LEU A 162 -4.26 20.92 -18.85
N ARG A 163 -3.88 21.13 -20.11
CA ARG A 163 -4.75 21.79 -21.11
C ARG A 163 -6.03 21.01 -21.30
N LYS A 164 -5.93 19.68 -21.42
CA LYS A 164 -7.09 18.82 -21.61
C LYS A 164 -8.00 18.79 -20.38
N GLU A 165 -7.43 18.77 -19.17
CA GLU A 165 -8.20 18.89 -17.92
C GLU A 165 -8.91 20.26 -17.84
N ALA A 166 -8.25 21.34 -18.25
CA ALA A 166 -8.87 22.67 -18.32
C ALA A 166 -10.00 22.71 -19.36
N GLU A 167 -9.80 22.14 -20.56
CA GLU A 167 -10.85 22.03 -21.56
C GLU A 167 -12.05 21.19 -21.10
N GLU A 168 -11.81 20.10 -20.35
CA GLU A 168 -12.89 19.31 -19.74
C GLU A 168 -13.67 20.14 -18.70
N LEU A 169 -12.98 20.97 -17.93
CA LEU A 169 -13.59 21.86 -16.95
C LEU A 169 -14.39 22.99 -17.63
N ASP A 170 -13.85 23.57 -18.71
CA ASP A 170 -14.48 24.65 -19.49
C ASP A 170 -15.68 24.17 -20.30
N LYS A 171 -15.72 22.89 -20.70
CA LYS A 171 -16.87 22.26 -21.38
C LYS A 171 -18.11 22.17 -20.49
N GLY A 172 -18.04 22.58 -19.23
CA GLY A 172 -19.20 23.00 -18.44
C GLY A 172 -20.26 21.92 -18.32
N ARG A 173 -19.90 20.74 -17.80
CA ARG A 173 -20.92 19.85 -17.23
C ARG A 173 -21.57 20.60 -16.08
N SER A 174 -22.89 20.79 -16.18
CA SER A 174 -23.62 21.55 -15.18
C SER A 174 -23.46 20.83 -13.84
N VAL A 175 -23.01 21.55 -12.80
CA VAL A 175 -22.91 21.04 -11.42
C VAL A 175 -24.26 20.46 -10.97
N THR A 176 -25.35 20.96 -11.55
CA THR A 176 -26.72 20.48 -11.38
C THR A 176 -27.00 19.10 -11.98
N ASP A 177 -26.39 18.70 -13.11
CA ASP A 177 -26.53 17.35 -13.70
C ASP A 177 -25.68 16.27 -13.01
N GLU A 178 -24.66 16.70 -12.24
CA GLU A 178 -23.74 15.78 -11.55
C GLU A 178 -24.10 15.61 -10.06
N MET A 179 -24.81 16.59 -9.47
CA MET A 179 -25.28 16.53 -8.08
C MET A 179 -26.76 16.12 -7.91
N PHE A 180 -27.60 16.24 -8.94
CA PHE A 180 -29.02 15.85 -8.94
C PHE A 180 -29.33 14.86 -10.06
#